data_AF-A0A7C5WUB2-F1
#
_entry.id   AF-A0A7C5WUB2-F1
#
_cell.length_a   1.000
_cell.length_b   1.000
_cell.length_c   1.000
_cell.angle_alpha   90.00
_cell.angle_beta   90.00
_cell.angle_gamma   90.00
#
_symmetry.space_group_name_H-M   'P 1'
#
loop_
_entity.id
_entity.type
_entity.pdbx_description
1 polymer ?
#
loop_
_entity_poly.entity_id
_entity_poly.type
_entity_poly.pdbx_seq_one_letter_code
_entity_poly.pdbx_strand_id
1 'polypeptide(L)'
;MKNLSFFHIPIAYLLLYTMVILVTGVWLFLLSQGLNGSEGIIATLQHIMISPEAKSLQNLVEVATPHLVGMGVLIFVVAHFMLFSTKISQRISLVVALVLFVLALLNIVSYGAISFGLVATGWVKLVSMFLFVGVFLLLLWMVAFSL
;
A
#
# COMPACT_ATOMS: atom_id res chain seq x y z
N MET A 1 -21.74 26.67 4.47
CA MET A 1 -21.34 25.43 5.17
C MET A 1 -21.53 24.27 4.20
N LYS A 2 -20.50 23.46 3.92
CA LYS A 2 -20.65 22.28 3.05
C LYS A 2 -21.58 21.29 3.76
N ASN A 3 -22.67 20.90 3.12
CA ASN A 3 -23.64 19.96 3.71
C ASN A 3 -23.10 18.54 3.57
N LEU A 4 -22.25 18.12 4.52
CA LEU A 4 -21.48 16.88 4.48
C LEU A 4 -22.35 15.61 4.55
N SER A 5 -23.63 15.70 4.94
CA SER A 5 -24.50 14.53 5.08
C SER A 5 -24.71 13.77 3.76
N PHE A 6 -24.73 14.47 2.62
CA PHE A 6 -24.85 13.85 1.30
C PHE A 6 -23.62 13.04 0.87
N PHE A 7 -22.46 13.28 1.48
CA PHE A 7 -21.21 12.57 1.13
C PHE A 7 -20.96 11.32 1.97
N HIS A 8 -21.77 11.06 3.01
CA HIS A 8 -21.56 9.92 3.90
C HIS A 8 -21.65 8.57 3.17
N ILE A 9 -22.67 8.37 2.33
CA ILE A 9 -22.86 7.11 1.60
C ILE A 9 -21.74 6.87 0.56
N PRO A 10 -21.40 7.83 -0.33
CA PRO A 10 -20.28 7.67 -1.25
C PRO A 10 -18.94 7.39 -0.53
N ILE A 11 -18.68 8.07 0.59
CA ILE A 11 -17.42 7.89 1.32
C ILE A 11 -17.39 6.55 2.05
N ALA A 12 -18.50 6.10 2.64
CA ALA A 12 -18.57 4.76 3.24
C ALA A 12 -18.37 3.65 2.19
N TYR A 13 -18.98 3.79 1.01
CA TYR A 13 -18.77 2.87 -0.11
C TYR A 13 -17.31 2.85 -0.57
N LEU A 14 -16.69 4.04 -0.69
CA LEU A 14 -15.28 4.18 -1.01
C LEU A 14 -14.40 3.45 0.03
N LEU A 15 -14.60 3.71 1.32
CA LEU A 15 -13.82 3.10 2.40
C LEU A 15 -13.90 1.56 2.33
N LEU A 16 -15.10 1.00 2.14
CA LEU A 16 -15.29 -0.44 1.99
C LEU A 16 -14.54 -0.97 0.77
N TYR A 17 -14.72 -0.34 -0.40
CA TYR A 17 -14.09 -0.77 -1.64
C TYR A 17 -12.55 -0.69 -1.56
N THR A 18 -12.04 0.38 -0.96
CA THR A 18 -10.62 0.57 -0.69
C THR A 18 -10.06 -0.50 0.24
N MET A 19 -10.79 -0.89 1.29
CA MET A 19 -10.38 -2.01 2.16
C MET A 19 -10.31 -3.33 1.39
N VAL A 20 -11.28 -3.61 0.52
CA VAL A 20 -11.26 -4.81 -0.33
C VAL A 20 -10.03 -4.81 -1.25
N ILE A 21 -9.74 -3.69 -1.91
CA ILE A 21 -8.54 -3.55 -2.75
C ILE A 21 -7.26 -3.74 -1.94
N LEU A 22 -7.19 -3.17 -0.73
CA LEU A 22 -6.00 -3.30 0.11
C LEU A 22 -5.74 -4.76 0.49
N VAL A 23 -6.78 -5.49 0.90
CA VAL A 23 -6.68 -6.92 1.25
C VAL A 23 -6.26 -7.75 0.04
N THR A 24 -6.85 -7.51 -1.14
CA THR A 24 -6.46 -8.25 -2.36
C THR A 24 -5.05 -7.89 -2.80
N GLY A 25 -4.60 -6.64 -2.64
CA GLY A 25 -3.23 -6.22 -2.89
C GLY A 25 -2.22 -6.94 -1.97
N VAL A 26 -2.51 -7.02 -0.67
CA VAL A 26 -1.69 -7.80 0.29
C VAL A 26 -1.65 -9.28 -0.10
N TRP A 27 -2.80 -9.84 -0.50
CA TRP A 27 -2.88 -11.23 -0.94
C TRP A 27 -2.03 -11.50 -2.18
N LEU A 28 -2.15 -10.68 -3.22
CA LEU A 28 -1.35 -10.78 -4.45
C LEU A 28 0.14 -10.59 -4.17
N PHE A 29 0.49 -9.69 -3.25
CA PHE A 29 1.86 -9.55 -2.76
C PHE A 29 2.36 -10.88 -2.20
N LEU A 30 1.65 -11.49 -1.23
CA LEU A 30 2.07 -12.76 -0.62
C LEU A 30 2.12 -13.90 -1.65
N LEU A 31 1.17 -13.97 -2.59
CA LEU A 31 1.20 -14.94 -3.70
C LEU A 31 2.47 -14.81 -4.53
N SER A 32 2.88 -13.58 -4.88
CA SER A 32 4.13 -13.31 -5.61
C SER A 32 5.42 -13.65 -4.84
N GLN A 33 5.28 -14.02 -3.56
CA GLN A 33 6.36 -14.43 -2.68
C GLN A 33 6.34 -15.93 -2.35
N GLY A 34 5.42 -16.70 -2.92
CA GLY A 34 5.35 -18.16 -2.74
C GLY A 34 4.21 -18.64 -1.83
N LEU A 35 3.22 -17.80 -1.49
CA LEU A 35 2.06 -18.22 -0.69
C LEU A 35 1.24 -19.35 -1.33
N ASN A 36 1.36 -19.56 -2.64
CA ASN A 36 0.74 -20.67 -3.35
C ASN A 36 1.39 -22.05 -3.03
N GLY A 37 2.50 -22.09 -2.31
CA GLY A 37 3.11 -23.31 -1.80
C GLY A 37 2.33 -23.94 -0.64
N SER A 38 2.56 -25.23 -0.39
CA SER A 38 1.89 -26.01 0.66
C SER A 38 2.25 -25.62 2.09
N GLU A 39 3.19 -24.68 2.29
CA GLU A 39 3.82 -24.40 3.59
C GLU A 39 3.14 -23.24 4.36
N GLY A 40 2.18 -22.56 3.75
CA GLY A 40 1.38 -21.51 4.41
C GLY A 40 2.09 -20.17 4.63
N ILE A 41 1.41 -19.24 5.33
CA ILE A 41 1.83 -17.84 5.47
C ILE A 41 3.17 -17.69 6.21
N ILE A 42 3.36 -18.42 7.30
CA ILE A 42 4.57 -18.30 8.15
C ILE A 42 5.82 -18.72 7.38
N ALA A 43 5.75 -19.85 6.67
CA ALA A 43 6.85 -20.32 5.83
C ALA A 43 7.13 -19.35 4.67
N THR A 44 6.09 -18.78 4.06
CA THR A 44 6.23 -17.74 3.02
C THR A 44 7.01 -16.53 3.55
N LEU A 45 6.69 -16.06 4.76
CA LEU A 45 7.40 -14.94 5.39
C LEU A 45 8.87 -15.29 5.64
N GLN A 46 9.18 -16.49 6.14
CA GLN A 46 10.55 -16.95 6.34
C GLN A 46 11.32 -17.07 5.02
N HIS A 47 10.67 -17.54 3.95
CA HIS A 47 11.26 -17.66 2.63
C HIS A 47 11.62 -16.28 2.05
N ILE A 48 10.74 -15.27 2.19
CA ILE A 48 11.06 -13.89 1.81
C ILE A 48 12.29 -13.37 2.56
N MET A 49 12.47 -13.76 3.82
CA MET A 49 13.56 -13.28 4.67
C MET A 49 14.92 -13.89 4.29
N ILE A 50 14.94 -15.18 3.92
CA ILE A 50 16.19 -15.95 3.76
C ILE A 50 16.58 -16.08 2.29
N SER A 51 15.61 -16.26 1.41
CA SER A 51 15.82 -16.55 -0.02
C SER A 51 14.73 -15.90 -0.86
N PRO A 52 14.67 -14.56 -0.94
CA PRO A 52 13.68 -13.88 -1.77
C PRO A 52 13.82 -14.37 -3.21
N GLU A 53 12.67 -14.67 -3.83
CA GLU A 53 12.61 -15.20 -5.19
C GLU A 53 13.33 -14.26 -6.17
N ALA A 54 14.18 -14.82 -7.03
CA ALA A 54 14.90 -14.05 -8.03
C ALA A 54 13.91 -13.28 -8.92
N LYS A 55 14.07 -11.96 -8.99
CA LYS A 55 13.24 -11.10 -9.80
C LYS A 55 13.97 -10.71 -11.08
N SER A 56 13.27 -10.66 -12.20
CA SER A 56 13.84 -10.20 -13.48
C SER A 56 13.55 -8.71 -13.68
N LEU A 57 14.25 -8.07 -14.63
CA LEU A 57 13.94 -6.71 -15.06
C LEU A 57 12.59 -6.62 -15.79
N GLN A 58 12.21 -7.67 -16.51
CA GLN A 58 10.88 -7.76 -17.12
C GLN A 58 9.80 -7.76 -16.04
N ASN A 59 9.95 -8.60 -15.01
CA ASN A 59 9.01 -8.67 -13.90
C ASN A 59 8.98 -7.35 -13.11
N LEU A 60 10.11 -6.61 -13.06
CA LEU A 60 10.11 -5.27 -12.46
C LEU A 60 9.17 -4.32 -13.20
N VAL A 61 9.20 -4.26 -14.54
CA VAL A 61 8.31 -3.38 -15.31
C VAL A 61 6.85 -3.81 -15.17
N GLU A 62 6.61 -5.12 -15.25
CA GLU A 62 5.28 -5.72 -15.10
C GLU A 62 4.69 -5.50 -13.71
N VAL A 63 5.51 -5.39 -12.67
CA VAL A 63 5.07 -5.14 -11.29
C VAL A 63 5.03 -3.65 -10.97
N ALA A 64 6.08 -2.90 -11.30
CA ALA A 64 6.21 -1.48 -10.96
C ALA A 64 5.09 -0.64 -11.57
N THR A 65 4.71 -0.90 -12.82
CA THR A 65 3.65 -0.15 -13.51
C THR A 65 2.30 -0.24 -12.80
N PRO A 66 1.72 -1.44 -12.57
CA PRO A 66 0.46 -1.55 -11.83
C PRO A 66 0.59 -1.13 -10.36
N HIS A 67 1.77 -1.23 -9.74
CA HIS A 67 2.00 -0.77 -8.37
C HIS A 67 1.99 0.77 -8.27
N LEU A 68 2.67 1.47 -9.19
CA LEU A 68 2.66 2.93 -9.28
C LEU A 68 1.25 3.46 -9.49
N VAL A 69 0.50 2.84 -10.41
CA VAL A 69 -0.89 3.23 -10.69
C VAL A 69 -1.80 2.89 -9.51
N GLY A 70 -1.79 1.64 -9.06
CA GLY A 70 -2.70 1.15 -8.01
C GLY A 70 -2.49 1.85 -6.67
N MET A 71 -1.25 1.88 -6.16
CA MET A 71 -0.94 2.57 -4.91
C MET A 71 -1.09 4.08 -5.06
N GLY A 72 -0.65 4.66 -6.19
CA GLY A 72 -0.77 6.09 -6.45
C GLY A 72 -2.23 6.56 -6.45
N VAL A 73 -3.12 5.83 -7.14
CA VAL A 73 -4.56 6.12 -7.16
C VAL A 73 -5.17 5.92 -5.78
N LEU A 74 -4.83 4.85 -5.06
CA LEU A 74 -5.30 4.62 -3.69
C LEU A 74 -4.96 5.80 -2.76
N ILE A 75 -3.70 6.21 -2.73
CA ILE A 75 -3.25 7.34 -1.91
C ILE A 75 -3.97 8.60 -2.36
N PHE A 76 -3.98 8.90 -3.66
CA PHE A 76 -4.58 10.11 -4.21
C PHE A 76 -6.07 10.23 -3.86
N VAL A 77 -6.84 9.18 -4.10
CA VAL A 77 -8.29 9.20 -3.89
C VAL A 77 -8.62 9.36 -2.41
N VAL A 78 -7.97 8.59 -1.52
CA VAL A 78 -8.24 8.69 -0.08
C VAL A 78 -7.76 10.03 0.49
N ALA A 79 -6.57 10.49 0.08
CA ALA A 79 -6.06 11.80 0.49
C ALA A 79 -6.90 12.96 -0.07
N HIS A 80 -7.53 12.81 -1.24
CA HIS A 80 -8.44 13.81 -1.78
C HIS A 80 -9.63 14.05 -0.85
N PHE A 81 -10.19 13.01 -0.23
CA PHE A 81 -11.26 13.17 0.76
C PHE A 81 -10.80 13.93 2.01
N MET A 82 -9.52 13.84 2.37
CA MET A 82 -8.97 14.63 3.47
C MET A 82 -8.96 16.13 3.21
N LEU A 83 -9.05 16.61 1.96
CA LEU A 83 -9.23 18.04 1.66
C LEU A 83 -10.59 18.58 2.16
N PHE A 84 -11.56 17.69 2.35
CA PHE A 84 -12.87 18.02 2.89
C PHE A 84 -12.98 17.81 4.41
N SER A 85 -11.88 17.38 5.05
CA SER A 85 -11.83 17.17 6.49
C SER A 85 -12.06 18.46 7.26
N THR A 86 -12.91 18.39 8.28
CA THR A 86 -13.15 19.48 9.25
C THR A 86 -12.49 19.22 10.61
N LYS A 87 -12.17 17.97 10.93
CA LYS A 87 -11.64 17.55 12.25
C LYS A 87 -10.13 17.32 12.25
N ILE A 88 -9.54 17.08 11.08
CA ILE A 88 -8.12 16.79 10.91
C ILE A 88 -7.46 17.88 10.07
N SER A 89 -6.31 18.37 10.53
CA SER A 89 -5.56 19.42 9.84
C SER A 89 -4.99 18.95 8.50
N GLN A 90 -5.03 19.83 7.50
CA GLN A 90 -4.48 19.55 6.16
C GLN A 90 -2.98 19.23 6.18
N ARG A 91 -2.22 19.86 7.10
CA ARG A 91 -0.78 19.62 7.24
C ARG A 91 -0.49 18.18 7.68
N ILE A 92 -1.27 17.64 8.62
CA ILE A 92 -1.12 16.24 9.06
C ILE A 92 -1.48 15.29 7.90
N SER A 93 -2.60 15.53 7.22
CA SER A 93 -3.02 14.73 6.06
C SER A 93 -1.96 14.69 4.96
N LEU A 94 -1.33 15.85 4.67
CA LEU A 94 -0.25 15.95 3.70
C LEU A 94 0.98 15.14 4.11
N VAL A 95 1.40 15.23 5.37
CA VAL A 95 2.54 14.46 5.88
C VAL A 95 2.27 12.96 5.77
N VAL A 96 1.08 12.50 6.16
CA VAL A 96 0.69 11.08 6.05
C VAL A 96 0.70 10.63 4.59
N ALA A 97 0.13 11.42 3.67
CA ALA A 97 0.15 11.11 2.25
C ALA A 97 1.58 11.08 1.66
N LEU A 98 2.45 12.01 2.05
CA LEU A 98 3.86 12.02 1.62
C LEU A 98 4.61 10.78 2.12
N VAL A 99 4.41 10.38 3.38
CA VAL A 99 4.99 9.15 3.92
C VAL A 99 4.51 7.93 3.12
N LEU A 100 3.23 7.87 2.75
CA LEU A 100 2.71 6.80 1.89
C LEU A 100 3.37 6.77 0.51
N PHE A 101 3.57 7.93 -0.13
CA PHE A 101 4.29 7.99 -1.41
C PHE A 101 5.74 7.53 -1.28
N VAL A 102 6.44 7.92 -0.21
CA VAL A 102 7.81 7.46 0.06
C VAL A 102 7.85 5.95 0.25
N LEU A 103 6.93 5.39 1.04
CA LEU A 103 6.85 3.94 1.28
C LEU A 103 6.52 3.17 -0.01
N ALA A 104 5.60 3.68 -0.84
CA ALA A 104 5.28 3.09 -2.14
C ALA A 104 6.50 3.09 -3.08
N LEU A 105 7.25 4.21 -3.14
CA LEU A 105 8.48 4.29 -3.92
C LEU A 105 9.55 3.33 -3.41
N LEU A 106 9.77 3.26 -2.09
CA LEU A 106 10.70 2.31 -1.49
C LEU A 106 10.32 0.85 -1.82
N ASN A 107 9.03 0.54 -1.86
CA ASN A 107 8.56 -0.79 -2.22
C ASN A 107 8.90 -1.17 -3.68
N ILE A 108 8.77 -0.22 -4.60
CA ILE A 108 9.08 -0.42 -6.02
C ILE A 108 10.60 -0.47 -6.25
N VAL A 109 11.35 0.46 -5.65
CA VAL A 109 12.81 0.51 -5.79
C VAL A 109 13.47 -0.73 -5.17
N SER A 110 12.99 -1.20 -4.03
CA SER A 110 13.48 -2.44 -3.43
C SER A 110 13.23 -3.67 -4.31
N TYR A 111 12.11 -3.73 -5.05
CA TYR A 111 11.93 -4.74 -6.10
C TYR A 111 13.07 -4.66 -7.12
N GLY A 112 13.35 -3.46 -7.64
CA GLY A 112 14.40 -3.28 -8.65
C GLY A 112 15.77 -3.70 -8.14
N ALA A 113 16.10 -3.39 -6.89
CA ALA A 113 17.34 -3.81 -6.25
C ALA A 113 17.46 -5.34 -6.12
N ILE A 114 16.37 -6.04 -5.79
CA ILE A 114 16.33 -7.52 -5.81
C ILE A 114 16.62 -8.05 -7.21
N SER A 115 16.09 -7.41 -8.26
CA SER A 115 16.37 -7.80 -9.65
C SER A 115 17.84 -7.63 -10.07
N PHE A 116 18.62 -6.80 -9.37
CA PHE A 116 20.08 -6.67 -9.55
C PHE A 116 20.90 -7.58 -8.60
N GLY A 117 20.25 -8.50 -7.89
CA GLY A 117 20.92 -9.45 -6.98
C GLY A 117 21.19 -8.91 -5.57
N LEU A 118 20.67 -7.73 -5.21
CA LEU A 118 20.80 -7.19 -3.86
C LEU A 118 19.77 -7.82 -2.90
N VAL A 119 20.01 -9.07 -2.53
CA VAL A 119 19.09 -9.92 -1.73
C VAL A 119 18.64 -9.25 -0.42
N ALA A 120 19.53 -8.49 0.24
CA ALA A 120 19.23 -7.77 1.48
C ALA A 120 18.07 -6.76 1.34
N THR A 121 17.76 -6.31 0.14
CA THR A 121 16.64 -5.37 -0.12
C THR A 121 15.26 -6.02 -0.04
N GLY A 122 15.17 -7.35 0.06
CA GLY A 122 13.95 -8.07 0.45
C GLY A 122 13.36 -7.56 1.77
N TRP A 123 14.21 -7.24 2.75
CA TRP A 123 13.80 -6.65 4.03
C TRP A 123 13.18 -5.28 3.87
N VAL A 124 13.79 -4.44 3.03
CA VAL A 124 13.26 -3.10 2.72
C VAL A 124 11.88 -3.22 2.09
N LYS A 125 11.69 -4.18 1.19
CA LYS A 125 10.39 -4.44 0.55
C LYS A 125 9.33 -4.88 1.55
N LEU A 126 9.65 -5.82 2.43
CA LEU A 126 8.70 -6.34 3.42
C LEU A 126 8.32 -5.28 4.48
N VAL A 127 9.32 -4.58 5.02
CA VAL A 127 9.08 -3.50 6.00
C VAL A 127 8.33 -2.33 5.37
N SER A 128 8.71 -1.90 4.16
CA SER A 128 8.01 -0.82 3.47
C SER A 128 6.56 -1.20 3.15
N MET A 129 6.29 -2.45 2.75
CA MET A 129 4.93 -2.93 2.52
C MET A 129 4.10 -2.91 3.81
N PHE A 130 4.66 -3.44 4.90
CA PHE A 130 3.97 -3.48 6.20
C PHE A 130 3.65 -2.07 6.71
N LEU A 131 4.64 -1.17 6.67
CA LEU A 131 4.45 0.23 7.05
C LEU A 131 3.48 0.94 6.11
N PHE A 132 3.52 0.67 4.80
CA PHE A 132 2.58 1.24 3.84
C PHE A 132 1.15 0.88 4.22
N VAL A 133 0.86 -0.41 4.45
CA VAL A 133 -0.47 -0.87 4.87
C VAL A 133 -0.88 -0.20 6.18
N GLY A 134 -0.01 -0.17 7.19
CA GLY A 134 -0.31 0.43 8.49
C GLY A 134 -0.63 1.93 8.41
N VAL A 135 0.20 2.70 7.69
CA VAL A 135 -0.02 4.14 7.49
C VAL A 135 -1.25 4.39 6.60
N PHE A 136 -1.55 3.49 5.67
CA PHE A 136 -2.71 3.63 4.79
C PHE A 136 -4.01 3.38 5.56
N LEU A 137 -4.03 2.39 6.45
CA LEU A 137 -5.13 2.18 7.40
C LEU A 137 -5.32 3.38 8.32
N LEU A 138 -4.24 4.04 8.76
CA LEU A 138 -4.32 5.29 9.50
C LEU A 138 -5.00 6.39 8.66
N LEU A 139 -4.63 6.55 7.38
CA LEU A 139 -5.27 7.53 6.49
C LEU A 139 -6.77 7.24 6.29
N LEU A 140 -7.15 5.97 6.15
CA LEU A 140 -8.56 5.57 6.07
C LEU A 140 -9.32 5.88 7.36
N TRP A 141 -8.72 5.59 8.51
CA TRP A 141 -9.27 5.95 9.81
C TRP A 141 -9.44 7.46 9.94
N MET A 142 -8.47 8.25 9.47
CA MET A 142 -8.56 9.72 9.45
C MET A 142 -9.74 10.20 8.61
N VAL A 143 -9.98 9.61 7.44
CA VAL A 143 -11.16 9.92 6.61
C VAL A 143 -12.45 9.55 7.36
N ALA A 144 -12.52 8.35 7.93
CA ALA A 144 -13.69 7.86 8.65
C ALA A 144 -14.01 8.70 9.90
N PHE A 145 -13.00 9.13 10.65
CA PHE A 145 -13.14 9.98 11.83
C PHE A 145 -13.53 11.41 11.46
N SER A 146 -13.02 11.90 10.31
CA SER A 146 -13.27 13.26 9.86
C SER A 146 -14.68 13.48 9.31
N LEU A 147 -15.40 12.43 8.92
CA LEU A 147 -16.83 12.45 8.65
C LEU A 147 -17.61 12.81 9.91
#